data_AF-A0A0F7CTY2-F1
#
_entry.id   AF-A0A0F7CTY2-F1
#
_cell.length_a   1.000
_cell.length_b   1.000
_cell.length_c   1.000
_cell.angle_alpha   90.00
_cell.angle_beta   90.00
_cell.angle_gamma   90.00
#
_symmetry.space_group_name_H-M   'P 1'
#
loop_
_entity.id
_entity.type
_entity.pdbx_description
1 polymer ?
#
loop_
_entity_poly.entity_id
_entity_poly.type
_entity_poly.pdbx_seq_one_letter_code
_entity_poly.pdbx_strand_id
1 'polypeptide(L)'
;MTSEKSNQPSTLVDAALRYLASLSAAKRESVTPAIMNFVRWYGGDKSVGTLSALKLSEYASGQPAGEEAASKLRTVKDLFLYFGKQGWTETSMSTHLKIKRTPVKVAGTARRSASVDKLVLTPEKQNELETELALLKEKRIHILDDIKRAAADKDLKENAPYHAAREEKAKLDGKIEELATLLKHAVIDSEHNYAAGNKAELGRCITMKELATGAICVYTLVMPREVNPKSGRISPASPIGKALIGRTIGETIEVVAPAYTFRYTIEAIE
;
A
#
# COMPACT_ATOMS: atom_id res chain seq x y z
N MET A 1 44.56 -25.40 25.20
CA MET A 1 44.90 -24.00 25.56
C MET A 1 45.64 -23.42 24.37
N THR A 2 45.33 -22.29 23.75
CA THR A 2 44.36 -21.19 23.93
C THR A 2 44.70 -20.28 22.75
N SER A 3 43.83 -20.06 21.76
CA SER A 3 43.91 -18.92 20.83
C SER A 3 42.75 -18.89 19.81
N GLU A 4 41.50 -18.89 20.28
CA GLU A 4 40.36 -18.44 19.46
C GLU A 4 39.45 -17.43 20.18
N LYS A 5 39.84 -17.02 21.40
CA LYS A 5 39.11 -15.99 22.16
C LYS A 5 39.51 -14.55 21.80
N SER A 6 40.39 -14.31 20.82
CA SER A 6 40.91 -12.95 20.56
C SER A 6 40.01 -12.05 19.70
N ASN A 7 38.92 -12.57 19.12
CA ASN A 7 38.05 -11.77 18.26
C ASN A 7 36.61 -11.59 18.78
N GLN A 8 36.32 -12.03 20.01
CA GLN A 8 35.03 -11.73 20.63
C GLN A 8 35.04 -10.30 21.20
N PRO A 9 34.05 -9.46 20.88
CA PRO A 9 33.92 -8.14 21.47
C PRO A 9 33.66 -8.25 22.98
N SER A 10 34.35 -7.40 23.76
CA SER A 10 34.20 -7.30 25.21
C SER A 10 32.78 -6.92 25.63
N THR A 11 32.15 -6.03 24.86
CA THR A 11 30.85 -5.46 25.20
C THR A 11 29.89 -5.52 24.01
N LEU A 12 28.59 -5.41 24.29
CA LEU A 12 27.54 -5.33 23.27
C LEU A 12 27.71 -4.07 22.41
N VAL A 13 28.21 -2.97 22.98
CA VAL A 13 28.56 -1.75 22.22
C VAL A 13 29.65 -2.05 21.20
N ASP A 14 30.75 -2.69 21.62
CA ASP A 14 31.86 -3.03 20.71
C ASP A 14 31.39 -3.94 19.58
N ALA A 15 30.53 -4.91 19.91
CA ALA A 15 29.95 -5.82 18.95
C ALA A 15 29.07 -5.09 17.91
N ALA A 16 28.25 -4.15 18.37
CA ALA A 16 27.40 -3.33 17.53
C ALA A 16 28.22 -2.40 16.61
N LEU A 17 29.30 -1.80 17.11
CA LEU A 17 30.19 -0.97 16.31
C LEU A 17 30.92 -1.77 15.22
N ARG A 18 31.37 -3.00 15.53
CA ARG A 18 31.94 -3.93 14.53
C ARG A 18 30.94 -4.29 13.44
N TYR A 19 29.69 -4.55 13.80
CA TYR A 19 28.63 -4.76 12.83
C TYR A 19 28.39 -3.53 11.95
N LEU A 20 28.27 -2.33 12.54
CA LEU A 20 28.10 -1.09 11.79
C LEU A 20 29.26 -0.81 10.83
N ALA A 21 30.49 -1.09 11.24
CA ALA A 21 31.68 -0.98 10.41
C ALA A 21 31.65 -1.94 9.20
N SER A 22 31.02 -3.11 9.34
CA SER A 22 30.86 -4.08 8.23
C SER A 22 29.85 -3.66 7.15
N LEU A 23 29.04 -2.62 7.40
CA LEU A 23 28.03 -2.13 6.46
C LEU A 23 28.56 -0.97 5.60
N SER A 24 27.96 -0.80 4.41
CA SER A 24 28.18 0.36 3.54
C SER A 24 27.73 1.67 4.22
N ALA A 25 28.30 2.81 3.81
CA ALA A 25 28.00 4.11 4.44
C ALA A 25 26.50 4.45 4.48
N ALA A 26 25.79 4.31 3.35
CA ALA A 26 24.35 4.57 3.27
C ALA A 26 23.52 3.64 4.16
N LYS A 27 23.90 2.35 4.25
CA LYS A 27 23.20 1.39 5.11
C LYS A 27 23.51 1.64 6.58
N ARG A 28 24.75 1.98 6.91
CA ARG A 28 25.19 2.32 8.28
C ARG A 28 24.41 3.51 8.83
N GLU A 29 24.26 4.58 8.06
CA GLU A 29 23.55 5.79 8.49
C GLU A 29 22.08 5.49 8.85
N SER A 30 21.38 4.73 8.02
CA SER A 30 19.98 4.38 8.26
C SER A 30 19.76 3.44 9.46
N VAL A 31 20.69 2.52 9.74
CA VAL A 31 20.51 1.48 10.79
C VAL A 31 21.10 1.86 12.15
N THR A 32 22.06 2.78 12.19
CA THR A 32 22.77 3.18 13.42
C THR A 32 21.82 3.62 14.54
N PRO A 33 20.81 4.48 14.30
CA PRO A 33 19.89 4.91 15.36
C PRO A 33 19.13 3.74 16.00
N ALA A 34 18.70 2.75 15.21
CA ALA A 34 17.96 1.59 15.71
C ALA A 34 18.84 0.67 16.57
N ILE A 35 20.08 0.45 16.14
CA ILE A 35 21.05 -0.41 16.83
C ILE A 35 21.48 0.24 18.14
N MET A 36 21.87 1.52 18.13
CA MET A 36 22.32 2.21 19.33
C MET A 36 21.20 2.36 20.36
N ASN A 37 19.96 2.56 19.92
CA ASN A 37 18.81 2.56 20.82
C ASN A 37 18.60 1.18 21.49
N PHE A 38 18.74 0.09 20.74
CA PHE A 38 18.67 -1.25 21.31
C PHE A 38 19.81 -1.52 22.30
N VAL A 39 21.05 -1.18 21.94
CA VAL A 39 22.23 -1.37 22.80
C VAL A 39 22.07 -0.60 24.12
N ARG A 40 21.60 0.65 24.05
CA ARG A 40 21.27 1.47 25.23
C ARG A 40 20.19 0.85 26.09
N TRP A 41 19.13 0.31 25.47
CA TRP A 41 18.03 -0.34 26.19
C TRP A 41 18.46 -1.66 26.86
N TYR A 42 19.30 -2.45 26.19
CA TYR A 42 19.70 -3.77 26.66
C TYR A 42 20.73 -3.71 27.80
N GLY A 43 21.60 -2.69 27.76
CA GLY A 43 22.80 -2.55 28.59
C GLY A 43 24.03 -2.79 27.72
N GLY A 44 24.69 -1.71 27.31
CA GLY A 44 25.77 -1.75 26.33
C GLY A 44 27.07 -2.38 26.84
N ASP A 45 27.28 -2.33 28.14
CA ASP A 45 28.36 -2.91 28.93
C ASP A 45 28.31 -4.46 29.00
N LYS A 46 27.17 -5.06 28.64
CA LYS A 46 26.97 -6.50 28.75
C LYS A 46 27.80 -7.27 27.73
N SER A 47 28.29 -8.44 28.14
CA SER A 47 29.00 -9.36 27.24
C SER A 47 28.02 -10.04 26.27
N VAL A 48 28.42 -10.13 25.00
CA VAL A 48 27.62 -10.74 23.93
C VAL A 48 27.29 -12.21 24.19
N GLY A 49 28.17 -12.94 24.88
CA GLY A 49 27.92 -14.35 25.25
C GLY A 49 26.91 -14.55 26.39
N THR A 50 26.50 -13.47 27.07
CA THR A 50 25.56 -13.51 28.23
C THR A 50 24.18 -12.95 27.90
N LEU A 51 23.93 -12.65 26.62
CA LEU A 51 22.66 -12.12 26.18
C LEU A 51 21.58 -13.20 26.39
N SER A 52 20.45 -12.82 26.99
CA SER A 52 19.31 -13.69 27.24
C SER A 52 18.23 -13.56 26.18
N ALA A 53 17.77 -14.73 25.68
CA ALA A 53 16.62 -14.87 24.80
C ALA A 53 15.33 -14.25 25.38
N LEU A 54 15.14 -14.36 26.71
CA LEU A 54 13.97 -13.81 27.40
C LEU A 54 13.92 -12.29 27.27
N LYS A 55 15.05 -11.62 27.52
CA LYS A 55 15.18 -10.16 27.43
C LYS A 55 15.04 -9.64 26.00
N LEU A 56 15.48 -10.41 25.00
CA LEU A 56 15.26 -10.09 23.59
C LEU A 56 13.78 -10.15 23.21
N SER A 57 13.04 -11.12 23.77
CA SER A 57 11.59 -11.22 23.58
C SER A 57 10.84 -10.06 24.23
N GLU A 58 11.29 -9.62 25.42
CA GLU A 58 10.74 -8.47 26.14
C GLU A 58 10.91 -7.18 25.33
N TYR A 59 12.11 -6.95 24.79
CA TYR A 59 12.37 -5.83 23.88
C TYR A 59 11.39 -5.80 22.70
N ALA A 60 11.23 -6.95 22.04
CA ALA A 60 10.36 -7.06 20.88
C ALA A 60 8.88 -6.86 21.24
N SER A 61 8.47 -7.31 22.43
CA SER A 61 7.10 -7.18 22.92
C SER A 61 6.72 -5.76 23.31
N GLY A 62 7.69 -4.96 23.77
CA GLY A 62 7.53 -3.58 24.23
C GLY A 62 7.64 -2.52 23.13
N GLN A 63 7.98 -2.89 21.89
CA GLN A 63 7.91 -1.96 20.77
C GLN A 63 6.46 -1.69 20.35
N PRO A 64 6.11 -0.44 19.97
CA PRO A 64 4.78 -0.12 19.47
C PRO A 64 4.48 -0.85 18.16
N ALA A 65 3.21 -1.05 17.84
CA ALA A 65 2.82 -1.60 16.54
C ALA A 65 3.05 -0.57 15.43
N GLY A 66 3.72 -0.97 14.34
CA GLY A 66 3.95 -0.09 13.20
C GLY A 66 5.11 -0.54 12.31
N GLU A 67 5.17 0.01 11.09
CA GLU A 67 6.23 -0.28 10.12
C GLU A 67 7.61 0.15 10.62
N GLU A 68 7.68 1.29 11.30
CA GLU A 68 8.91 1.83 11.85
C GLU A 68 9.48 0.93 12.96
N ALA A 69 8.63 0.44 13.87
CA ALA A 69 9.02 -0.52 14.91
C ALA A 69 9.43 -1.87 14.31
N ALA A 70 8.73 -2.34 13.28
CA ALA A 70 9.08 -3.56 12.56
C ALA A 70 10.44 -3.43 11.86
N SER A 71 10.73 -2.26 11.26
CA SER A 71 12.03 -1.96 10.65
C SER A 71 13.16 -2.00 11.69
N LYS A 72 12.98 -1.30 12.83
CA LYS A 72 13.94 -1.30 13.95
C LYS A 72 14.23 -2.72 14.46
N LEU A 73 13.21 -3.55 14.62
CA LEU A 73 13.38 -4.94 15.07
C LEU A 73 14.06 -5.83 14.03
N ARG A 74 13.84 -5.61 12.73
CA ARG A 74 14.59 -6.30 11.65
C ARG A 74 16.07 -5.95 11.71
N THR A 75 16.39 -4.67 11.89
CA THR A 75 17.77 -4.21 12.04
C THR A 75 18.45 -4.86 13.24
N VAL A 76 17.78 -4.93 14.39
CA VAL A 76 18.32 -5.62 15.57
C VAL A 76 18.47 -7.12 15.31
N LYS A 77 17.53 -7.75 14.60
CA LYS A 77 17.64 -9.16 14.21
C LYS A 77 18.86 -9.43 13.32
N ASP A 78 19.14 -8.55 12.36
CA ASP A 78 20.29 -8.65 11.46
C ASP A 78 21.63 -8.52 12.23
N LEU A 79 21.67 -7.69 13.26
CA LEU A 79 22.81 -7.60 14.20
C LEU A 79 23.07 -8.95 14.88
N PHE A 80 22.03 -9.62 15.39
CA PHE A 80 22.19 -10.94 16.02
C PHE A 80 22.53 -12.05 15.02
N LEU A 81 22.04 -11.96 13.78
CA LEU A 81 22.47 -12.87 12.71
C LEU A 81 23.96 -12.71 12.41
N TYR A 82 24.47 -11.47 12.44
CA TYR A 82 25.89 -11.20 12.32
C TYR A 82 26.67 -11.78 13.50
N PHE A 83 26.18 -11.65 14.74
CA PHE A 83 26.83 -12.26 15.91
C PHE A 83 26.90 -13.79 15.79
N GLY A 84 25.84 -14.44 15.30
CA GLY A 84 25.85 -15.87 15.00
C GLY A 84 26.87 -16.25 13.93
N LYS A 85 26.98 -15.47 12.85
CA LYS A 85 28.00 -15.67 11.79
C LYS A 85 29.43 -15.53 12.31
N GLN A 86 29.66 -14.66 13.29
CA GLN A 86 30.96 -14.47 13.93
C GLN A 86 31.22 -15.47 15.08
N GLY A 87 30.27 -16.36 15.38
CA GLY A 87 30.38 -17.32 16.48
C GLY A 87 30.36 -16.68 17.87
N TRP A 88 29.80 -15.48 18.02
CA TRP A 88 29.74 -14.75 19.29
C TRP A 88 28.51 -15.10 20.14
N THR A 89 27.46 -15.64 19.51
CA THR A 89 26.22 -16.07 20.15
C THR A 89 25.74 -17.39 19.57
N GLU A 90 24.96 -18.15 20.33
CA GLU A 90 24.24 -19.30 19.79
C GLU A 90 23.29 -18.88 18.65
N THR A 91 23.30 -19.65 17.56
CA THR A 91 22.58 -19.41 16.29
C THR A 91 21.07 -19.14 16.48
N SER A 92 20.50 -19.53 17.63
CA SER A 92 19.08 -19.41 17.93
C SER A 92 18.64 -18.02 18.43
N MET A 93 19.55 -17.13 18.85
CA MET A 93 19.16 -15.85 19.49
C MET A 93 18.31 -14.93 18.60
N SER A 94 18.52 -14.96 17.28
CA SER A 94 17.74 -14.20 16.31
C SER A 94 16.27 -14.64 16.20
N THR A 95 15.92 -15.84 16.67
CA THR A 95 14.55 -16.39 16.60
C THR A 95 13.63 -15.81 17.67
N HIS A 96 14.20 -15.29 18.76
CA HIS A 96 13.45 -14.76 19.90
C HIS A 96 13.00 -13.30 19.73
N LEU A 97 13.51 -12.59 18.71
CA LEU A 97 13.00 -11.29 18.28
C LEU A 97 11.71 -11.46 17.45
N LYS A 98 10.59 -11.67 18.15
CA LYS A 98 9.25 -11.76 17.55
C LYS A 98 8.78 -10.36 17.14
N ILE A 99 8.91 -10.06 15.85
CA ILE A 99 8.35 -8.83 15.28
C ILE A 99 6.82 -8.95 15.31
N LYS A 100 6.16 -8.18 16.19
CA LYS A 100 4.71 -7.96 16.11
C LYS A 100 4.44 -7.23 14.79
N ARG A 101 4.16 -8.00 13.74
CA ARG A 101 3.76 -7.46 12.44
C ARG A 101 2.36 -6.91 12.58
N THR A 102 2.19 -5.60 12.70
CA THR A 102 1.06 -4.98 12.00
C THR A 102 1.34 -5.16 10.51
N PRO A 103 0.37 -5.65 9.72
CA PRO A 103 0.61 -5.97 8.33
C PRO A 103 0.86 -4.69 7.54
N VAL A 104 2.13 -4.35 7.37
CA VAL A 104 2.60 -3.39 6.37
C VAL A 104 2.06 -3.83 5.00
N LYS A 105 1.24 -2.98 4.37
CA LYS A 105 0.89 -3.08 2.94
C LYS A 105 2.10 -2.54 2.16
N VAL A 106 3.06 -3.41 1.85
CA VAL A 106 3.99 -3.17 0.74
C VAL A 106 3.59 -4.14 -0.37
N ALA A 107 3.51 -3.59 -1.57
CA ALA A 107 3.13 -4.25 -2.81
C ALA A 107 3.89 -5.57 -3.03
N GLY A 108 3.17 -6.57 -3.57
CA GLY A 108 3.78 -7.78 -4.14
C GLY A 108 3.59 -9.08 -3.33
N THR A 109 2.49 -9.78 -3.66
CA THR A 109 2.36 -11.24 -3.70
C THR A 109 2.28 -12.04 -2.38
N ALA A 110 1.04 -12.42 -2.04
CA ALA A 110 0.58 -13.73 -1.54
C ALA A 110 -0.40 -13.65 -0.34
N ARG A 111 -1.67 -13.97 -0.66
CA ARG A 111 -2.76 -14.49 0.19
C ARG A 111 -2.86 -13.95 1.62
N ARG A 112 -3.62 -12.86 1.77
CA ARG A 112 -4.41 -12.65 2.98
C ARG A 112 -5.78 -13.26 2.73
N SER A 113 -6.18 -14.22 3.57
CA SER A 113 -7.57 -14.37 3.95
C SER A 113 -7.98 -13.10 4.69
N ALA A 114 -8.17 -12.02 3.93
CA ALA A 114 -8.96 -10.91 4.39
C ALA A 114 -10.40 -11.41 4.35
N SER A 115 -11.16 -11.18 5.42
CA SER A 115 -12.56 -10.83 5.23
C SER A 115 -12.57 -9.88 4.04
N VAL A 116 -13.23 -10.29 2.96
CA VAL A 116 -13.37 -9.46 1.76
C VAL A 116 -13.90 -8.13 2.27
N ASP A 117 -13.04 -7.11 2.36
CA ASP A 117 -13.50 -5.73 2.38
C ASP A 117 -14.30 -5.66 1.09
N LYS A 118 -15.63 -5.79 1.19
CA LYS A 118 -16.54 -5.75 0.05
C LYS A 118 -16.08 -4.56 -0.77
N LEU A 119 -15.52 -4.81 -1.95
CA LEU A 119 -15.03 -3.74 -2.78
C LEU A 119 -16.26 -3.10 -3.38
N VAL A 120 -16.82 -2.14 -2.67
CA VAL A 120 -18.07 -1.50 -3.08
C VAL A 120 -17.77 -0.58 -4.27
N LEU A 121 -18.33 -0.90 -5.42
CA LEU A 121 -18.22 -0.13 -6.65
C LEU A 121 -19.60 0.41 -7.06
N THR A 122 -19.62 1.57 -7.71
CA THR A 122 -20.84 2.04 -8.37
C THR A 122 -21.11 1.24 -9.66
N PRO A 123 -22.37 1.11 -10.10
CA PRO A 123 -22.73 0.43 -11.35
C PRO A 123 -22.00 1.02 -12.57
N GLU A 124 -21.86 2.36 -12.60
CA GLU A 124 -21.12 3.06 -13.64
C GLU A 124 -19.65 2.63 -13.68
N LYS A 125 -19.00 2.58 -12.51
CA LYS A 125 -17.58 2.21 -12.45
C LYS A 125 -17.36 0.75 -12.84
N GLN A 126 -18.29 -0.12 -12.48
CA GLN A 126 -18.25 -1.51 -12.92
C GLN A 126 -18.32 -1.61 -14.45
N ASN A 127 -19.28 -0.93 -15.09
CA ASN A 127 -19.43 -0.96 -16.54
C ASN A 127 -18.19 -0.40 -17.27
N GLU A 128 -17.58 0.65 -16.72
CA GLU A 128 -16.31 1.20 -17.23
C GLU A 128 -15.19 0.15 -17.18
N LEU A 129 -15.04 -0.56 -16.05
CA LEU A 129 -14.03 -1.60 -15.86
C LEU A 129 -14.31 -2.84 -16.73
N GLU A 130 -15.57 -3.21 -16.93
CA GLU A 130 -15.97 -4.31 -17.84
C GLU A 130 -15.64 -3.97 -19.29
N THR A 131 -15.91 -2.73 -19.71
CA THR A 131 -15.57 -2.25 -21.05
C THR A 131 -14.05 -2.22 -21.26
N GLU A 132 -13.29 -1.72 -20.28
CA GLU A 132 -11.83 -1.73 -20.32
C GLU A 132 -11.28 -3.15 -20.42
N LEU A 133 -11.83 -4.08 -19.63
CA LEU A 133 -11.44 -5.49 -19.65
C LEU A 133 -11.74 -6.15 -21.00
N ALA A 134 -12.86 -5.82 -21.65
CA ALA A 134 -13.19 -6.29 -22.98
C ALA A 134 -12.18 -5.80 -24.03
N LEU A 135 -11.85 -4.51 -24.01
CA LEU A 135 -10.85 -3.91 -24.91
C LEU A 135 -9.46 -4.53 -24.73
N LEU A 136 -9.05 -4.81 -23.49
CA LEU A 136 -7.78 -5.49 -23.23
C LEU A 136 -7.78 -6.93 -23.75
N LYS A 137 -8.89 -7.65 -23.62
CA LYS A 137 -9.01 -9.01 -24.18
C LYS A 137 -8.91 -9.01 -25.70
N GLU A 138 -9.47 -8.02 -26.37
CA GLU A 138 -9.34 -7.86 -27.83
C GLU A 138 -7.89 -7.58 -28.23
N LYS A 139 -7.23 -6.64 -27.54
CA LYS A 139 -5.78 -6.36 -27.74
C LYS A 139 -4.91 -7.60 -27.53
N ARG A 140 -5.27 -8.47 -26.59
CA ARG A 140 -4.57 -9.74 -26.36
C ARG A 140 -4.54 -10.63 -27.61
N ILE A 141 -5.63 -10.66 -28.37
CA ILE A 141 -5.74 -11.45 -29.60
C ILE A 141 -4.77 -10.91 -30.66
N HIS A 142 -4.72 -9.59 -30.83
CA HIS A 142 -3.78 -8.95 -31.75
C HIS A 142 -2.31 -9.25 -31.40
N ILE A 143 -1.93 -9.11 -30.12
CA ILE A 143 -0.57 -9.42 -29.68
C ILE A 143 -0.23 -10.90 -29.91
N LEU A 144 -1.18 -11.82 -29.72
CA LEU A 144 -0.95 -13.24 -30.00
C LEU A 144 -0.67 -13.49 -31.49
N ASP A 145 -1.34 -12.78 -32.39
CA ASP A 145 -1.09 -12.91 -33.82
C ASP A 145 0.26 -12.29 -34.21
N ASP A 146 0.67 -11.20 -33.57
CA ASP A 146 2.01 -10.64 -33.76
C ASP A 146 3.11 -11.57 -33.24
N ILE A 147 2.89 -12.24 -32.10
CA ILE A 147 3.79 -13.29 -31.61
C ILE A 147 3.87 -14.45 -32.61
N LYS A 148 2.75 -14.91 -33.18
CA LYS A 148 2.75 -15.99 -34.19
C LYS A 148 3.51 -15.58 -35.44
N ARG A 149 3.32 -14.34 -35.91
CA ARG A 149 4.02 -13.80 -37.08
C ARG A 149 5.53 -13.71 -36.84
N ALA A 150 5.94 -13.19 -35.68
CA ALA A 150 7.35 -13.12 -35.31
C ALA A 150 7.95 -14.52 -35.04
N ALA A 151 7.15 -15.47 -34.54
CA ALA A 151 7.59 -16.84 -34.29
C ALA A 151 7.82 -17.66 -35.57
N ALA A 152 7.39 -17.17 -36.74
CA ALA A 152 7.66 -17.80 -38.03
C ALA A 152 9.13 -17.60 -38.48
N ASP A 153 9.85 -16.67 -37.86
CA ASP A 153 11.28 -16.47 -38.12
C ASP A 153 12.12 -17.57 -37.47
N LYS A 154 13.12 -18.08 -38.20
CA LYS A 154 13.95 -19.22 -37.76
C LYS A 154 14.94 -18.88 -36.64
N ASP A 155 15.22 -17.60 -36.42
CA ASP A 155 16.13 -17.14 -35.36
C ASP A 155 15.38 -16.41 -34.24
N LEU A 156 14.73 -17.19 -33.36
CA LEU A 156 13.95 -16.67 -32.25
C LEU A 156 14.81 -16.05 -31.14
N LYS A 157 16.10 -16.34 -31.09
CA LYS A 157 16.99 -15.81 -30.04
C LYS A 157 17.27 -14.33 -30.26
N GLU A 158 17.50 -13.94 -31.51
CA GLU A 158 17.80 -12.55 -31.89
C GLU A 158 16.56 -11.77 -32.38
N ASN A 159 15.39 -12.40 -32.46
CA ASN A 159 14.16 -11.75 -32.92
C ASN A 159 13.63 -10.74 -31.88
N ALA A 160 14.06 -9.48 -32.00
CA ALA A 160 13.61 -8.37 -31.17
C ALA A 160 12.07 -8.17 -31.20
N PRO A 161 11.39 -8.19 -32.37
CA PRO A 161 9.92 -8.17 -32.42
C PRO A 161 9.25 -9.27 -31.59
N TYR A 162 9.78 -10.50 -31.60
CA TYR A 162 9.24 -11.61 -30.81
C TYR A 162 9.33 -11.36 -29.30
N HIS A 163 10.50 -10.92 -28.83
CA HIS A 163 10.71 -10.62 -27.40
C HIS A 163 9.84 -9.45 -26.94
N ALA A 164 9.72 -8.40 -27.76
CA ALA A 164 8.88 -7.25 -27.48
C ALA A 164 7.39 -7.64 -27.36
N ALA A 165 6.87 -8.41 -28.32
CA ALA A 165 5.47 -8.85 -28.30
C ALA A 165 5.19 -9.79 -27.11
N ARG A 166 6.15 -10.64 -26.72
CA ARG A 166 6.03 -11.50 -25.54
C ARG A 166 6.00 -10.70 -24.23
N GLU A 167 6.82 -9.66 -24.11
CA GLU A 167 6.82 -8.77 -22.95
C GLU A 167 5.51 -7.95 -22.87
N GLU A 168 5.03 -7.45 -24.00
CA GLU A 168 3.75 -6.74 -24.09
C GLU A 168 2.57 -7.63 -23.68
N LYS A 169 2.56 -8.88 -24.15
CA LYS A 169 1.58 -9.88 -23.71
C LYS A 169 1.63 -10.09 -22.19
N ALA A 170 2.82 -10.20 -21.60
CA ALA A 170 2.95 -10.41 -20.16
C ALA A 170 2.40 -9.22 -19.36
N LYS A 171 2.70 -8.00 -19.79
CA LYS A 171 2.16 -6.77 -19.17
C LYS A 171 0.64 -6.70 -19.30
N LEU A 172 0.10 -7.05 -20.46
CA LEU A 172 -1.34 -7.04 -20.71
C LEU A 172 -2.08 -8.12 -19.94
N ASP A 173 -1.54 -9.35 -19.88
CA ASP A 173 -2.11 -10.46 -19.09
C ASP A 173 -2.18 -10.09 -17.60
N GLY A 174 -1.15 -9.42 -17.07
CA GLY A 174 -1.16 -8.93 -15.68
C GLY A 174 -2.30 -7.94 -15.42
N LYS A 175 -2.50 -6.96 -16.32
CA LYS A 175 -3.61 -6.00 -16.19
C LYS A 175 -4.98 -6.66 -16.29
N ILE A 176 -5.15 -7.64 -17.18
CA ILE A 176 -6.41 -8.39 -17.30
C ILE A 176 -6.69 -9.13 -15.99
N GLU A 177 -5.70 -9.80 -15.42
CA GLU A 177 -5.86 -10.54 -14.16
C GLU A 177 -6.22 -9.61 -12.99
N GLU A 178 -5.57 -8.46 -12.90
CA GLU A 178 -5.88 -7.43 -11.91
C GLU A 178 -7.32 -6.91 -12.03
N LEU A 179 -7.76 -6.56 -13.25
CA LEU A 179 -9.13 -6.08 -13.48
C LEU A 179 -10.18 -7.18 -13.25
N ALA A 180 -9.91 -8.41 -13.69
CA ALA A 180 -10.82 -9.54 -13.52
C ALA A 180 -10.97 -9.92 -12.05
N THR A 181 -9.88 -9.91 -11.28
CA THR A 181 -9.94 -10.16 -9.84
C THR A 181 -10.66 -9.03 -9.11
N LEU A 182 -10.44 -7.78 -9.50
CA LEU A 182 -11.13 -6.63 -8.95
C LEU A 182 -12.64 -6.72 -9.18
N LEU A 183 -13.09 -7.00 -10.40
CA LEU A 183 -14.51 -7.17 -10.74
C LEU A 183 -15.13 -8.38 -10.01
N LYS A 184 -14.40 -9.49 -9.87
CA LYS A 184 -14.89 -10.69 -9.18
C LYS A 184 -15.13 -10.47 -7.68
N HIS A 185 -14.36 -9.59 -7.05
CA HIS A 185 -14.47 -9.26 -5.63
C HIS A 185 -15.25 -7.96 -5.37
N ALA A 186 -15.68 -7.28 -6.43
CA ALA A 186 -16.53 -6.12 -6.33
C ALA A 186 -17.91 -6.52 -5.82
N VAL A 187 -18.43 -5.75 -4.87
CA VAL A 187 -19.83 -5.80 -4.51
C VAL A 187 -20.47 -4.53 -5.03
N ILE A 188 -21.50 -4.69 -5.83
CA ILE A 188 -22.24 -3.57 -6.37
C ILE A 188 -23.05 -2.98 -5.21
N ASP A 189 -22.91 -1.68 -4.94
CA ASP A 189 -23.90 -0.99 -4.11
C ASP A 189 -25.16 -0.78 -4.95
N SER A 190 -25.92 -1.85 -5.13
CA SER A 190 -27.27 -1.81 -5.67
C SER A 190 -28.32 -1.80 -4.56
N GLU A 191 -27.91 -1.84 -3.28
CA GLU A 191 -28.82 -1.95 -2.14
C GLU A 191 -29.43 -0.63 -1.68
N HIS A 192 -28.95 0.50 -2.20
CA HIS A 192 -29.80 1.69 -2.25
C HIS A 192 -30.73 1.50 -3.45
N ASN A 193 -31.88 0.88 -3.21
CA ASN A 193 -33.06 1.18 -4.00
C ASN A 193 -33.10 2.70 -4.14
N TYR A 194 -32.72 3.23 -5.30
CA TYR A 194 -32.86 4.64 -5.67
C TYR A 194 -34.36 4.93 -5.80
N ALA A 195 -35.10 4.74 -4.71
CA ALA A 195 -36.51 4.99 -4.60
C ALA A 195 -36.66 6.50 -4.59
N ALA A 196 -36.75 7.11 -5.78
CA ALA A 196 -37.18 8.49 -6.02
C ALA A 196 -36.76 9.47 -4.91
N GLY A 197 -35.50 9.38 -4.45
CA GLY A 197 -35.06 10.13 -3.30
C GLY A 197 -34.70 11.53 -3.77
N ASN A 198 -35.22 12.57 -3.15
CA ASN A 198 -34.71 13.93 -3.38
C ASN A 198 -33.45 14.21 -2.55
N LYS A 199 -32.67 13.18 -2.16
CA LYS A 199 -31.53 13.28 -1.23
C LYS A 199 -30.20 12.99 -1.90
N ALA A 200 -29.18 13.76 -1.54
CA ALA A 200 -27.81 13.60 -2.00
C ALA A 200 -27.13 12.45 -1.26
N GLU A 201 -26.93 11.34 -1.96
CA GLU A 201 -26.39 10.08 -1.43
C GLU A 201 -25.25 9.57 -2.33
N LEU A 202 -24.55 8.54 -1.87
CA LEU A 202 -23.49 7.87 -2.64
C LEU A 202 -24.05 7.37 -3.99
N GLY A 203 -23.29 7.57 -5.07
CA GLY A 203 -23.66 7.19 -6.43
C GLY A 203 -24.49 8.24 -7.18
N ARG A 204 -25.00 9.28 -6.52
CA ARG A 204 -25.90 10.27 -7.14
C ARG A 204 -25.16 11.43 -7.78
N CYS A 205 -25.71 11.91 -8.89
CA CYS A 205 -25.26 13.10 -9.59
C CYS A 205 -26.04 14.31 -9.07
N ILE A 206 -25.33 15.33 -8.59
CA ILE A 206 -25.91 16.48 -7.90
C ILE A 206 -25.51 17.74 -8.67
N THR A 207 -26.52 18.45 -9.17
CA THR A 207 -26.35 19.74 -9.84
C THR A 207 -26.58 20.85 -8.83
N MET A 208 -25.60 21.74 -8.74
CA MET A 208 -25.57 22.84 -7.78
C MET A 208 -25.34 24.15 -8.50
N LYS A 209 -25.94 25.23 -8.01
CA LYS A 209 -25.72 26.58 -8.49
C LYS A 209 -25.09 27.45 -7.42
N GLU A 210 -23.97 28.08 -7.74
CA GLU A 210 -23.32 29.03 -6.85
C GLU A 210 -24.14 30.32 -6.76
N LEU A 211 -24.48 30.75 -5.54
CA LEU A 211 -25.32 31.94 -5.33
C LEU A 211 -24.59 33.26 -5.62
N ALA A 212 -23.26 33.28 -5.53
CA ALA A 212 -22.47 34.49 -5.77
C ALA A 212 -22.25 34.78 -7.26
N THR A 213 -22.02 33.75 -8.06
CA THR A 213 -21.63 33.87 -9.48
C THR A 213 -22.73 33.38 -10.44
N GLY A 214 -23.68 32.59 -9.94
CA GLY A 214 -24.66 31.88 -10.76
C GLY A 214 -24.10 30.67 -11.50
N ALA A 215 -22.82 30.29 -11.27
CA ALA A 215 -22.19 29.18 -11.95
C ALA A 215 -22.83 27.84 -11.56
N ILE A 216 -23.04 26.97 -12.55
CA ILE A 216 -23.58 25.61 -12.36
C ILE A 216 -22.40 24.64 -12.22
N CYS A 217 -22.43 23.82 -11.19
CA CYS A 217 -21.44 22.79 -10.89
C CYS A 217 -22.15 21.44 -10.73
N VAL A 218 -21.57 20.39 -11.31
CA VAL A 218 -22.12 19.03 -11.24
C VAL A 218 -21.12 18.15 -10.51
N TYR A 219 -21.58 17.45 -9.46
CA TYR A 219 -20.76 16.57 -8.66
C TYR A 219 -21.41 15.22 -8.43
N THR A 220 -20.61 14.16 -8.45
CA THR A 220 -21.05 12.81 -8.10
C THR A 220 -20.39 12.37 -6.81
N LEU A 221 -21.18 11.97 -5.81
CA LEU A 221 -20.67 11.43 -4.56
C LEU A 221 -20.20 10.00 -4.77
N VAL A 222 -18.91 9.75 -4.61
CA VAL A 222 -18.30 8.44 -4.85
C VAL A 222 -17.40 7.98 -3.71
N MET A 223 -17.09 6.69 -3.71
CA MET A 223 -16.17 6.11 -2.72
C MET A 223 -14.74 6.67 -2.91
N PRO A 224 -13.89 6.71 -1.85
CA PRO A 224 -12.53 7.25 -1.92
C PRO A 224 -11.67 6.72 -3.06
N ARG A 225 -11.90 5.47 -3.49
CA ARG A 225 -11.16 4.81 -4.57
C ARG A 225 -11.54 5.30 -5.98
N GLU A 226 -12.67 5.97 -6.11
CA GLU A 226 -13.24 6.46 -7.37
C GLU A 226 -13.16 7.99 -7.51
N VAL A 227 -12.60 8.67 -6.51
CA VAL A 227 -12.53 10.12 -6.46
C VAL A 227 -11.68 10.65 -7.62
N ASN A 228 -12.28 11.55 -8.40
CA ASN A 228 -11.61 12.30 -9.44
C ASN A 228 -12.19 13.73 -9.46
N PRO A 229 -11.57 14.68 -8.76
CA PRO A 229 -12.09 16.04 -8.66
C PRO A 229 -12.18 16.76 -10.01
N LYS A 230 -11.35 16.38 -10.99
CA LYS A 230 -11.37 16.97 -12.34
C LYS A 230 -12.63 16.60 -13.12
N SER A 231 -13.21 15.43 -12.84
CA SER A 231 -14.45 14.96 -13.46
C SER A 231 -15.67 15.13 -12.56
N GLY A 232 -15.59 16.00 -11.53
CA GLY A 232 -16.69 16.20 -10.58
C GLY A 232 -16.95 15.03 -9.63
N ARG A 233 -16.10 13.99 -9.58
CA ARG A 233 -16.27 12.84 -8.68
C ARG A 233 -15.60 13.13 -7.34
N ILE A 234 -16.38 13.29 -6.29
CA ILE A 234 -15.90 13.73 -4.97
C ILE A 234 -16.27 12.72 -3.88
N SER A 235 -15.48 12.66 -2.80
CA SER A 235 -15.81 11.81 -1.66
C SER A 235 -16.77 12.50 -0.69
N PRO A 236 -17.62 11.74 0.02
CA PRO A 236 -18.39 12.25 1.17
C PRO A 236 -17.52 12.86 2.28
N ALA A 237 -16.22 12.53 2.32
CA ALA A 237 -15.28 13.08 3.29
C ALA A 237 -14.72 14.46 2.91
N SER A 238 -14.91 14.91 1.66
CA SER A 238 -14.47 16.22 1.18
C SER A 238 -15.32 17.36 1.77
N PRO A 239 -14.84 18.62 1.81
CA PRO A 239 -15.63 19.75 2.32
C PRO A 239 -16.99 19.90 1.61
N ILE A 240 -17.00 19.77 0.27
CA ILE A 240 -18.22 19.81 -0.54
C ILE A 240 -19.08 18.57 -0.26
N GLY A 241 -18.48 17.38 -0.23
CA GLY A 241 -19.22 16.13 0.01
C GLY A 241 -19.88 16.06 1.40
N LYS A 242 -19.21 16.59 2.43
CA LYS A 242 -19.77 16.71 3.78
C LYS A 242 -20.95 17.68 3.84
N ALA A 243 -20.88 18.77 3.08
CA ALA A 243 -21.97 19.74 2.99
C ALA A 243 -23.18 19.18 2.23
N LEU A 244 -22.95 18.27 1.28
CA LEU A 244 -23.96 17.67 0.42
C LEU A 244 -24.67 16.45 1.02
N ILE A 245 -23.97 15.59 1.75
CA ILE A 245 -24.53 14.30 2.16
C ILE A 245 -25.85 14.46 2.94
N GLY A 246 -26.92 13.81 2.48
CA GLY A 246 -28.25 13.84 3.09
C GLY A 246 -29.11 15.07 2.80
N ARG A 247 -28.62 16.05 2.03
CA ARG A 247 -29.34 17.27 1.65
C ARG A 247 -30.35 17.04 0.53
N THR A 248 -31.38 17.88 0.45
CA THR A 248 -32.43 17.78 -0.56
C THR A 248 -32.43 18.85 -1.64
N ILE A 249 -33.11 18.57 -2.76
CA ILE A 249 -33.33 19.53 -3.86
C ILE A 249 -33.97 20.82 -3.29
N GLY A 250 -33.41 21.97 -3.68
CA GLY A 250 -33.84 23.29 -3.22
C GLY A 250 -33.14 23.80 -1.95
N GLU A 251 -32.39 22.94 -1.24
CA GLU A 251 -31.61 23.39 -0.09
C GLU A 251 -30.38 24.20 -0.50
N THR A 252 -30.03 25.18 0.34
CA THR A 252 -28.77 25.93 0.21
C THR A 252 -27.75 25.38 1.19
N ILE A 253 -26.54 25.10 0.69
CA ILE A 253 -25.42 24.60 1.47
C ILE A 253 -24.28 25.62 1.51
N GLU A 254 -23.54 25.62 2.62
CA GLU A 254 -22.34 26.43 2.81
C GLU A 254 -21.11 25.54 2.83
N VAL A 255 -20.15 25.84 1.96
CA VAL A 255 -18.87 25.14 1.87
C VAL A 255 -17.77 26.09 2.32
N VAL A 256 -17.15 25.77 3.44
CA VAL A 256 -16.02 26.54 3.98
C VAL A 256 -14.73 26.07 3.31
N ALA A 257 -14.13 26.94 2.50
CA ALA A 257 -12.76 26.80 2.03
C ALA A 257 -11.82 27.71 2.85
N PRO A 258 -10.50 27.44 2.91
CA PRO A 258 -9.58 28.18 3.78
C PRO A 258 -9.58 29.71 3.66
N ALA A 259 -9.96 30.26 2.50
CA ALA A 259 -9.97 31.70 2.23
C ALA A 259 -11.36 32.28 1.95
N TYR A 260 -12.37 31.45 1.71
CA TYR A 260 -13.69 31.92 1.28
C TYR A 260 -14.79 30.90 1.63
N THR A 261 -15.99 31.39 1.94
CA THR A 261 -17.18 30.55 2.13
C THR A 261 -18.04 30.63 0.88
N PHE A 262 -18.24 29.49 0.23
CA PHE A 262 -19.08 29.39 -0.95
C PHE A 262 -20.49 28.95 -0.57
N ARG A 263 -21.49 29.58 -1.17
CA ARG A 263 -22.91 29.23 -0.98
C ARG A 263 -23.46 28.66 -2.26
N TYR A 264 -24.07 27.48 -2.18
CA TYR A 264 -24.64 26.79 -3.32
C TYR A 264 -26.08 26.38 -3.05
N THR A 265 -26.92 26.38 -4.07
CA THR A 265 -28.27 25.81 -4.03
C THR A 265 -28.31 24.53 -4.84
N ILE A 266 -28.92 23.47 -4.31
CA ILE A 266 -29.07 22.19 -5.01
C ILE A 266 -30.25 22.31 -5.98
N GLU A 267 -30.00 22.21 -7.28
CA GLU A 267 -31.03 22.35 -8.32
C GLU A 267 -31.61 20.99 -8.75
N ALA A 268 -30.77 19.96 -8.82
CA ALA A 268 -31.19 18.61 -9.22
C ALA A 268 -30.35 17.53 -8.53
N ILE A 269 -30.96 16.37 -8.32
CA ILE A 269 -30.31 15.16 -7.84
C ILE A 269 -30.81 13.99 -8.69
N GLU A 270 -29.90 13.35 -9.41
CA GLU A 270 -30.13 12.22 -10.30
C GLU A 270 -29.53 10.96 -9.68
#